data_AF-A0A2D7PJH9-F1
#
_entry.id   AF-A0A2D7PJH9-F1
#
_cell.length_a   1.000
_cell.length_b   1.000
_cell.length_c   1.000
_cell.angle_alpha   90.00
_cell.angle_beta   90.00
_cell.angle_gamma   90.00
#
_symmetry.space_group_name_H-M   'P 1'
#
loop_
_entity.id
_entity.type
_entity.pdbx_description
1 polymer ?
#
loop_
_entity_poly.entity_id
_entity_poly.type
_entity_poly.pdbx_seq_one_letter_code
_entity_poly.pdbx_strand_id
1 'polypeptide(L)'
;MGIEFRSRCNGLFAATWLVCGTILCAVPRSSVSETFVWVDDEGLTHFTDDRDALPDALFAAEESLGVDHLRALWNGVRTGPVPETPPGASGRPEDRIVRMLLGAIADMERGESARAEAALKSAVRLAPRSAEPHWYLADLARRRGRYATASQEFETFIALAGPHLNHWKQVAARERRELAAERKLADESIARPPLLWVEEQSDDFKIQLDAELEAVSPDWPRTAMAFLQDARREVAELMGLEPLEPLGVMFYGRAAYSQAHAHRFSFRTVGFFDGQIHVAAPAHPSDELRSLLFHEYTHALFREQTGGDRPYWLNEGLAEQVERRALGSPASTRSERAALRSRIAAGRWIPLRRLAQSFSGLNNEEARAAYLQSVVTVEWITGHTDLKARANLLRGLGVGRSADLMLYETFGFDTDGLDATVREHVLSEFPAVGEVADLGG
;
A
#
# COMPACT_ATOMS: atom_id res chain seq x y z
N MET A 1 44.16 34.51 55.49
CA MET A 1 43.33 35.08 54.41
C MET A 1 42.10 34.19 54.32
N GLY A 2 41.02 34.39 55.09
CA GLY A 2 40.18 35.58 55.19
C GLY A 2 39.38 35.71 53.88
N ILE A 3 38.06 35.51 53.80
CA ILE A 3 36.97 35.96 54.69
C ILE A 3 35.70 35.12 54.42
N GLU A 4 34.96 34.79 55.49
CA GLU A 4 33.57 34.30 55.52
C GLU A 4 32.56 35.36 55.06
N PHE A 5 31.35 34.97 54.63
CA PHE A 5 30.14 35.58 55.21
C PHE A 5 28.93 34.63 55.15
N ARG A 6 28.45 34.26 56.33
CA ARG A 6 27.10 33.72 56.60
C ARG A 6 26.11 34.88 56.69
N SER A 7 24.84 34.64 56.36
CA SER A 7 23.73 35.27 57.09
C SER A 7 22.53 34.33 57.19
N ARG A 8 22.04 34.18 58.42
CA ARG A 8 20.78 33.52 58.83
C ARG A 8 19.77 34.62 59.20
N CYS A 9 18.48 34.33 59.07
CA CYS A 9 17.37 34.60 60.04
C CYS A 9 16.02 34.43 59.28
N ASN A 10 15.11 33.50 59.62
CA ASN A 10 14.20 33.34 60.79
C ASN A 10 13.02 34.33 60.88
N GLY A 11 11.79 33.79 60.97
CA GLY A 11 10.59 34.39 61.59
C GLY A 11 9.36 34.52 60.65
N LEU A 12 8.41 33.57 60.55
CA LEU A 12 7.23 33.26 61.42
C LEU A 12 6.21 34.41 61.63
N PHE A 13 5.00 34.28 61.06
CA PHE A 13 3.63 34.63 61.56
C PHE A 13 2.63 34.24 60.43
N ALA A 14 1.91 33.11 60.48
CA ALA A 14 0.71 32.72 61.23
C ALA A 14 -0.65 33.20 60.63
N ALA A 15 -1.63 32.28 60.66
CA ALA A 15 -3.09 32.42 60.47
C ALA A 15 -3.67 32.34 59.03
N THR A 16 -4.74 31.62 58.69
CA THR A 16 -5.55 30.56 59.33
C THR A 16 -6.40 29.91 58.21
N TRP A 17 -6.36 28.59 58.15
CA TRP A 17 -7.31 27.59 57.65
C TRP A 17 -8.56 27.97 56.82
N LEU A 18 -8.68 27.35 55.66
CA LEU A 18 -9.94 26.75 55.21
C LEU A 18 -9.66 25.39 54.53
N VAL A 19 -10.28 24.34 55.08
CA VAL A 19 -10.19 22.94 54.67
C VAL A 19 -11.21 22.66 53.58
N CYS A 20 -10.79 22.01 52.49
CA CYS A 20 -11.39 20.78 51.97
C CYS A 20 -10.54 20.27 50.80
N GLY A 21 -9.93 19.09 50.99
CA GLY A 21 -9.06 18.48 50.01
C GLY A 21 -9.79 17.60 49.02
N THR A 22 -9.10 17.30 47.92
CA THR A 22 -9.26 16.05 47.17
C THR A 22 -8.04 15.82 46.28
N ILE A 23 -7.22 14.86 46.70
CA ILE A 23 -6.57 13.80 45.89
C ILE A 23 -5.67 14.27 44.72
N LEU A 24 -4.36 14.29 44.97
CA LEU A 24 -3.36 14.04 43.93
C LEU A 24 -3.51 12.57 43.48
N CYS A 25 -4.20 12.35 42.36
CA CYS A 25 -4.02 11.12 41.60
C CYS A 25 -2.81 11.33 40.67
N ALA A 26 -1.67 10.80 41.09
CA ALA A 26 -0.60 10.46 40.18
C ALA A 26 -1.15 9.41 39.20
N VAL A 27 -1.44 9.81 37.97
CA VAL A 27 -1.68 8.86 36.88
C VAL A 27 -0.32 8.23 36.56
N PRO A 28 -0.15 6.91 36.69
CA PRO A 28 1.08 6.28 36.24
C PRO A 28 1.17 6.50 34.71
N ARG A 29 2.28 7.09 34.25
CA ARG A 29 2.71 6.91 32.86
C ARG A 29 2.97 5.41 32.70
N SER A 30 2.03 4.69 32.11
CA SER A 30 2.30 3.40 31.51
C SER A 30 3.33 3.64 30.40
N SER A 31 4.58 3.30 30.67
CA SER A 31 5.59 3.11 29.63
C SER A 31 5.08 1.98 28.75
N VAL A 32 4.62 2.30 27.54
CA VAL A 32 4.45 1.31 26.49
C VAL A 32 5.87 0.85 26.16
N SER A 33 6.22 -0.37 26.57
CA SER A 33 7.48 -1.01 26.18
C SER A 33 7.43 -1.21 24.65
N GLU A 34 8.19 -0.41 23.92
CA GLU A 34 8.37 -0.55 22.47
C GLU A 34 8.89 -1.96 22.20
N THR A 35 8.13 -2.79 21.49
CA THR A 35 8.54 -4.16 21.14
C THR A 35 9.05 -4.17 19.71
N PHE A 36 10.34 -4.44 19.53
CA PHE A 36 10.98 -4.60 18.24
C PHE A 36 10.87 -6.05 17.78
N VAL A 37 10.50 -6.25 16.51
CA VAL A 37 10.31 -7.57 15.90
C VAL A 37 11.21 -7.70 14.69
N TRP A 38 11.99 -8.77 14.63
CA TRP A 38 12.79 -9.09 13.45
C TRP A 38 12.88 -10.60 13.25
N VAL A 39 13.30 -11.01 12.05
CA VAL A 39 13.50 -12.41 11.70
C VAL A 39 14.96 -12.59 11.32
N ASP A 40 15.63 -13.56 11.94
CA ASP A 40 17.04 -13.84 11.64
C ASP A 40 17.21 -14.69 10.37
N ASP A 41 18.46 -14.93 10.00
CA ASP A 41 18.84 -15.71 8.80
C ASP A 41 18.38 -17.19 8.86
N GLU A 42 17.96 -17.67 10.04
CA GLU A 42 17.41 -19.01 10.28
C GLU A 42 15.86 -19.02 10.25
N GLY A 43 15.23 -17.85 10.05
CA GLY A 43 13.78 -17.71 9.98
C GLY A 43 13.10 -17.63 11.34
N LEU A 44 13.86 -17.47 12.43
CA LEU A 44 13.33 -17.35 13.78
C LEU A 44 12.90 -15.91 14.04
N THR A 45 11.65 -15.71 14.49
CA THR A 45 11.16 -14.40 14.88
C THR A 45 11.60 -14.08 16.30
N HIS A 46 12.29 -12.95 16.45
CA HIS A 46 12.76 -12.41 17.72
C HIS A 46 11.89 -11.23 18.13
N PHE A 47 11.74 -11.09 19.45
CA PHE A 47 11.02 -9.97 20.09
C PHE A 47 11.94 -9.42 21.17
N THR A 48 12.18 -8.10 21.17
CA THR A 48 12.91 -7.43 22.26
C THR A 48 12.24 -6.10 22.56
N ASP A 49 12.26 -5.67 23.81
CA ASP A 49 11.95 -4.30 24.22
C ASP A 49 13.19 -3.43 24.40
N ASP A 50 14.38 -4.02 24.20
CA ASP A 50 15.68 -3.37 24.25
C ASP A 50 16.21 -3.10 22.83
N ARG A 51 16.25 -1.84 22.45
CA ARG A 51 16.75 -1.38 21.14
C ARG A 51 18.22 -1.73 20.92
N ASP A 52 19.04 -1.74 21.97
CA ASP A 52 20.47 -2.04 21.87
C ASP A 52 20.73 -3.55 21.65
N ALA A 53 19.68 -4.38 21.74
CA ALA A 53 19.73 -5.81 21.45
C ALA A 53 19.45 -6.15 19.98
N LEU A 54 19.22 -5.16 19.10
CA LEU A 54 18.96 -5.39 17.67
C LEU A 54 20.23 -5.71 16.88
N PRO A 55 20.23 -6.73 16.00
CA PRO A 55 21.39 -7.04 15.16
C PRO A 55 21.74 -5.93 14.16
N ASP A 56 23.04 -5.63 14.03
CA ASP A 56 23.58 -4.63 13.09
C ASP A 56 23.16 -4.87 11.63
N ALA A 57 22.92 -6.13 11.25
CA ALA A 57 22.49 -6.53 9.91
C ALA A 57 21.13 -5.93 9.49
N LEU A 58 20.25 -5.61 10.44
CA LEU A 58 18.96 -4.96 10.15
C LEU A 58 19.13 -3.53 9.63
N PHE A 59 20.23 -2.87 10.01
CA PHE A 59 20.57 -1.52 9.56
C PHE A 59 21.36 -1.52 8.24
N ALA A 60 21.94 -2.65 7.85
CA ALA A 60 22.70 -2.81 6.60
C ALA A 60 21.84 -3.26 5.40
N ALA A 61 20.60 -3.70 5.64
CA ALA A 61 19.68 -4.27 4.65
C ALA A 61 18.93 -3.22 3.78
N GLU A 62 19.47 -2.02 3.57
CA GLU A 62 18.88 -1.01 2.68
C GLU A 62 18.82 -1.46 1.19
N GLU A 63 19.53 -2.54 0.80
CA GLU A 63 19.51 -3.09 -0.56
C GLU A 63 18.51 -4.24 -0.81
N SER A 64 17.94 -4.87 0.23
CA SER A 64 16.88 -5.88 0.04
C SER A 64 15.51 -5.25 0.29
N LEU A 65 14.99 -4.60 -0.75
CA LEU A 65 13.64 -4.03 -0.75
C LEU A 65 12.62 -5.08 -0.27
N GLY A 66 12.02 -4.85 0.89
CA GLY A 66 11.02 -5.73 1.48
C GLY A 66 9.76 -5.85 0.61
N VAL A 67 9.00 -6.91 0.85
CA VAL A 67 7.75 -7.22 0.13
C VAL A 67 6.75 -6.05 0.18
N ASP A 68 6.66 -5.36 1.31
CA ASP A 68 5.80 -4.18 1.48
C ASP A 68 6.29 -2.95 0.69
N HIS A 69 7.61 -2.84 0.47
CA HIS A 69 8.16 -1.82 -0.44
C HIS A 69 7.75 -2.10 -1.89
N LEU A 70 7.63 -3.38 -2.29
CA LEU A 70 7.14 -3.74 -3.63
C LEU A 70 5.68 -3.33 -3.82
N ARG A 71 4.85 -3.43 -2.79
CA ARG A 71 3.47 -2.91 -2.83
C ARG A 71 3.39 -1.40 -2.91
N ALA A 72 4.18 -0.68 -2.10
CA ALA A 72 4.28 0.77 -2.22
C ALA A 72 4.76 1.21 -3.62
N LEU A 73 5.54 0.36 -4.31
CA LEU A 73 5.91 0.53 -5.72
C LEU A 73 4.80 0.12 -6.70
N TRP A 74 3.92 -0.83 -6.35
CA TRP A 74 2.78 -1.29 -7.15
C TRP A 74 1.55 -0.40 -7.09
N ASN A 75 1.44 0.47 -6.10
CA ASN A 75 0.39 1.49 -6.04
C ASN A 75 0.32 2.21 -7.40
N GLY A 76 -0.76 1.92 -8.13
CA GLY A 76 -0.82 1.74 -9.59
C GLY A 76 -0.06 2.73 -10.48
N VAL A 77 0.31 2.29 -11.69
CA VAL A 77 0.78 3.20 -12.74
C VAL A 77 -0.29 4.26 -12.95
N ARG A 78 0.06 5.54 -12.75
CA ARG A 78 -0.84 6.64 -13.10
C ARG A 78 -1.16 6.49 -14.57
N THR A 79 -2.44 6.38 -14.87
CA THR A 79 -2.88 6.28 -16.25
C THR A 79 -2.32 7.49 -17.01
N GLY A 80 -1.65 7.19 -18.12
CA GLY A 80 -1.08 8.19 -19.01
C GLY A 80 -1.75 8.13 -20.36
N PRO A 81 -1.40 9.04 -21.28
CA PRO A 81 -1.87 8.97 -22.65
C PRO A 81 -1.49 7.63 -23.27
N VAL A 82 -2.49 6.87 -23.72
CA VAL A 82 -2.26 5.58 -24.41
C VAL A 82 -1.38 5.84 -25.63
N PRO A 83 -0.20 5.21 -25.73
CA PRO A 83 0.66 5.37 -26.89
C PRO A 83 -0.03 4.83 -28.14
N GLU A 84 -0.27 5.68 -29.13
CA GLU A 84 -0.89 5.30 -30.41
C GLU A 84 0.05 5.62 -31.58
N THR A 85 -0.01 4.80 -32.63
CA THR A 85 0.70 5.11 -33.88
C THR A 85 -0.04 6.26 -34.59
N PRO A 86 0.62 7.39 -34.91
CA PRO A 86 -0.04 8.53 -35.53
C PRO A 86 -0.72 8.19 -36.87
N PRO A 87 -1.92 8.73 -37.17
CA PRO A 87 -2.56 8.55 -38.47
C PRO A 87 -1.67 9.07 -39.60
N GLY A 88 -1.31 8.20 -40.55
CA GLY A 88 -0.42 8.54 -41.68
C GLY A 88 1.07 8.25 -41.44
N ALA A 89 1.46 7.67 -40.30
CA ALA A 89 2.81 7.16 -40.10
C ALA A 89 3.11 6.01 -41.06
N SER A 90 4.17 6.14 -41.86
CA SER A 90 4.58 5.15 -42.85
C SER A 90 5.57 4.13 -42.26
N GLY A 91 5.12 3.29 -41.34
CA GLY A 91 5.75 1.98 -41.09
C GLY A 91 6.51 1.76 -39.79
N ARG A 92 7.30 0.68 -39.80
CA ARG A 92 7.87 -0.04 -38.65
C ARG A 92 8.55 0.79 -37.53
N PRO A 93 9.19 1.95 -37.79
CA PRO A 93 9.84 2.76 -36.74
C PRO A 93 8.88 3.35 -35.72
N GLU A 94 7.75 3.91 -36.13
CA GLU A 94 6.74 4.48 -35.23
C GLU A 94 6.11 3.39 -34.37
N ASP A 95 5.77 2.24 -35.00
CA ASP A 95 5.29 1.07 -34.27
C ASP A 95 6.35 0.52 -33.29
N ARG A 96 7.64 0.69 -33.59
CA ARG A 96 8.71 0.30 -32.67
C ARG A 96 8.73 1.21 -31.45
N ILE A 97 8.54 2.52 -31.61
CA ILE A 97 8.45 3.46 -30.49
C ILE A 97 7.22 3.16 -29.64
N VAL A 98 6.05 2.97 -30.24
CA VAL A 98 4.83 2.58 -29.51
C VAL A 98 5.05 1.28 -28.74
N ARG A 99 5.65 0.24 -29.34
CA ARG A 99 6.01 -1.00 -28.63
C ARG A 99 7.00 -0.76 -27.49
N MET A 100 7.96 0.15 -27.64
CA MET A 100 8.88 0.51 -26.56
C MET A 100 8.18 1.23 -25.42
N LEU A 101 7.22 2.11 -25.71
CA LEU A 101 6.42 2.81 -24.70
C LEU A 101 5.51 1.83 -23.96
N LEU A 102 4.80 0.95 -24.67
CA LEU A 102 3.98 -0.10 -24.07
C LEU A 102 4.83 -1.07 -23.23
N GLY A 103 6.02 -1.43 -23.70
CA GLY A 103 6.98 -2.22 -22.93
C GLY A 103 7.42 -1.50 -21.65
N ALA A 104 7.73 -0.21 -21.74
CA ALA A 104 8.11 0.59 -20.58
C ALA A 104 6.97 0.74 -19.57
N ILE A 105 5.73 0.93 -20.02
CA ILE A 105 4.54 0.98 -19.16
C ILE A 105 4.37 -0.36 -18.44
N ALA A 106 4.48 -1.48 -19.16
CA ALA A 106 4.41 -2.80 -18.55
C ALA A 106 5.58 -3.05 -17.56
N ASP A 107 6.76 -2.50 -17.83
CA ASP A 107 7.89 -2.54 -16.89
C ASP A 107 7.61 -1.67 -15.65
N MET A 108 6.94 -0.53 -15.80
CA MET A 108 6.47 0.30 -14.67
C MET A 108 5.42 -0.45 -13.82
N GLU A 109 4.45 -1.11 -14.45
CA GLU A 109 3.46 -1.96 -13.77
C GLU A 109 4.12 -3.10 -13.01
N ARG A 110 5.21 -3.66 -13.56
CA ARG A 110 6.04 -4.64 -12.85
C ARG A 110 6.95 -4.02 -11.80
N GLY A 111 7.02 -2.69 -11.65
CA GLY A 111 7.97 -2.02 -10.76
C GLY A 111 9.44 -2.09 -11.22
N GLU A 112 9.70 -2.52 -12.46
CA GLU A 112 11.02 -2.53 -13.10
C GLU A 112 11.45 -1.11 -13.54
N SER A 113 11.43 -0.18 -12.59
CA SER A 113 11.59 1.27 -12.83
C SER A 113 12.86 1.64 -13.60
N ALA A 114 13.96 0.90 -13.42
CA ALA A 114 15.22 1.16 -14.14
C ALA A 114 15.13 0.79 -15.63
N ARG A 115 14.50 -0.35 -15.95
CA ARG A 115 14.27 -0.80 -17.33
C ARG A 115 13.29 0.13 -18.05
N ALA A 116 12.20 0.48 -17.37
CA ALA A 116 11.24 1.47 -17.85
C ALA A 116 11.92 2.82 -18.18
N GLU A 117 12.73 3.38 -17.27
CA GLU A 117 13.46 4.63 -17.53
C GLU A 117 14.38 4.53 -18.75
N ALA A 118 15.11 3.42 -18.88
CA ALA A 118 16.03 3.20 -20.00
C ALA A 118 15.29 3.10 -21.33
N ALA A 119 14.14 2.42 -21.36
CA ALA A 119 13.27 2.30 -22.52
C ALA A 119 12.67 3.67 -22.91
N LEU A 120 12.13 4.41 -21.95
CA LEU A 120 11.58 5.77 -22.16
C LEU A 120 12.64 6.75 -22.68
N LYS A 121 13.83 6.79 -22.07
CA LYS A 121 14.95 7.63 -22.56
C LYS A 121 15.40 7.21 -23.96
N SER A 122 15.32 5.93 -24.29
CA SER A 122 15.59 5.45 -25.65
C SER A 122 14.51 5.92 -26.63
N ALA A 123 13.24 5.91 -26.22
CA ALA A 123 12.14 6.44 -27.03
C ALA A 123 12.32 7.95 -27.29
N VAL A 124 12.71 8.74 -26.27
CA VAL A 124 13.04 10.18 -26.43
C VAL A 124 14.18 10.38 -27.43
N ARG A 125 15.22 9.55 -27.40
CA ARG A 125 16.33 9.65 -28.39
C ARG A 125 15.88 9.35 -29.82
N LEU A 126 14.98 8.39 -30.00
CA LEU A 126 14.50 7.97 -31.32
C LEU A 126 13.45 8.94 -31.89
N ALA A 127 12.62 9.53 -31.03
CA ALA A 127 11.61 10.52 -31.39
C ALA A 127 11.61 11.70 -30.40
N PRO A 128 12.53 12.67 -30.55
CA PRO A 128 12.66 13.81 -29.62
C PRO A 128 11.46 14.76 -29.57
N ARG A 129 10.48 14.60 -30.48
CA ARG A 129 9.27 15.41 -30.56
C ARG A 129 8.01 14.68 -30.05
N SER A 130 8.13 13.42 -29.61
CA SER A 130 7.02 12.68 -29.00
C SER A 130 6.84 13.15 -27.55
N ALA A 131 5.61 13.48 -27.17
CA ALA A 131 5.31 14.01 -25.85
C ALA A 131 5.16 12.90 -24.82
N GLU A 132 4.52 11.80 -25.20
CA GLU A 132 4.14 10.65 -24.38
C GLU A 132 5.27 10.10 -23.49
N PRO A 133 6.52 9.90 -23.97
CA PRO A 133 7.61 9.45 -23.11
C PRO A 133 7.85 10.36 -21.90
N HIS A 134 7.68 11.67 -22.06
CA HIS A 134 7.89 12.66 -21.01
C HIS A 134 6.83 12.57 -19.91
N TRP A 135 5.60 12.16 -20.23
CA TRP A 135 4.58 11.88 -19.21
C TRP A 135 5.05 10.76 -18.27
N TYR A 136 5.47 9.64 -18.84
CA TYR A 136 5.90 8.47 -18.07
C TYR A 136 7.23 8.70 -17.34
N LEU A 137 8.14 9.49 -17.91
CA LEU A 137 9.36 9.92 -17.20
C LEU A 137 9.03 10.83 -16.02
N ALA A 138 8.02 11.71 -16.15
CA ALA A 138 7.56 12.55 -15.05
C ALA A 138 6.98 11.72 -13.90
N ASP A 139 6.09 10.75 -14.20
CA ASP A 139 5.53 9.86 -13.18
C ASP A 139 6.63 9.04 -12.48
N LEU A 140 7.56 8.47 -13.25
CA LEU A 140 8.67 7.70 -12.69
C LEU A 140 9.59 8.56 -11.80
N ALA A 141 9.86 9.80 -12.21
CA ALA A 141 10.65 10.73 -11.41
C ALA A 141 9.93 11.09 -10.11
N ARG A 142 8.61 11.35 -10.17
CA ARG A 142 7.78 11.65 -9.00
C ARG A 142 7.77 10.49 -8.00
N ARG A 143 7.58 9.24 -8.46
CA ARG A 143 7.63 8.02 -7.62
C ARG A 143 8.94 7.90 -6.85
N ARG A 144 10.04 8.31 -7.46
CA ARG A 144 11.40 8.30 -6.86
C ARG A 144 11.71 9.54 -6.02
N GLY A 145 10.73 10.41 -5.75
CA GLY A 145 10.93 11.66 -5.01
C GLY A 145 11.74 12.72 -5.78
N ARG A 146 12.01 12.52 -7.08
CA ARG A 146 12.71 13.48 -7.94
C ARG A 146 11.73 14.54 -8.48
N TYR A 147 11.09 15.27 -7.58
CA TYR A 147 10.01 16.23 -7.91
C TYR A 147 10.44 17.33 -8.89
N ALA A 148 11.69 17.80 -8.81
CA ALA A 148 12.22 18.80 -9.75
C ALA A 148 12.31 18.24 -11.18
N THR A 149 12.83 17.02 -11.32
CA THR A 149 12.86 16.30 -12.61
C THR A 149 11.45 16.03 -13.11
N ALA A 150 10.53 15.57 -12.25
CA ALA A 150 9.15 15.33 -12.64
C ALA A 150 8.47 16.60 -13.20
N SER A 151 8.68 17.75 -12.55
CA SER A 151 8.14 19.04 -13.01
C SER A 151 8.67 19.44 -14.39
N GLN A 152 9.97 19.22 -14.64
CA GLN A 152 10.60 19.49 -15.94
C GLN A 152 10.09 18.56 -17.05
N GLU A 153 9.88 17.28 -16.74
CA GLU A 153 9.35 16.31 -17.69
C GLU A 153 7.88 16.63 -18.04
N PHE A 154 7.05 17.00 -17.06
CA PHE A 154 5.68 17.49 -17.33
C PHE A 154 5.67 18.78 -18.16
N GLU A 155 6.59 19.71 -17.90
CA GLU A 155 6.73 20.92 -18.71
C GLU A 155 7.06 20.60 -20.17
N THR A 156 7.95 19.64 -20.38
CA THR A 156 8.32 19.17 -21.72
C THR A 156 7.15 18.47 -22.41
N PHE A 157 6.40 17.63 -21.68
CA PHE A 157 5.16 17.02 -22.17
C PHE A 157 4.16 18.09 -22.65
N ILE A 158 3.89 19.11 -21.84
CA ILE A 158 2.94 20.18 -22.16
C ILE A 158 3.36 20.95 -23.42
N ALA A 159 4.67 21.21 -23.56
CA ALA A 159 5.24 21.93 -24.71
C ALA A 159 5.14 21.11 -26.02
N LEU A 160 5.35 19.79 -25.95
CA LEU A 160 5.37 18.91 -27.13
C LEU A 160 4.00 18.36 -27.53
N ALA A 161 3.06 18.23 -26.59
CA ALA A 161 1.80 17.53 -26.83
C ALA A 161 0.99 18.19 -27.97
N GLY A 162 0.43 17.37 -28.87
CA GLY A 162 -0.44 17.83 -29.95
C GLY A 162 -1.89 18.04 -29.50
N PRO A 163 -2.80 18.47 -30.40
CA PRO A 163 -4.22 18.64 -30.09
C PRO A 163 -4.92 17.39 -29.55
N HIS A 164 -4.52 16.19 -30.00
CA HIS A 164 -5.05 14.91 -29.52
C HIS A 164 -4.72 14.64 -28.04
N LEU A 165 -3.69 15.29 -27.49
CA LEU A 165 -3.28 15.21 -26.09
C LEU A 165 -3.76 16.40 -25.26
N ASN A 166 -4.69 17.24 -25.75
CA ASN A 166 -5.14 18.43 -25.04
C ASN A 166 -5.72 18.14 -23.64
N HIS A 167 -6.46 17.03 -23.51
CA HIS A 167 -6.90 16.56 -22.19
C HIS A 167 -5.69 16.31 -21.28
N TRP A 168 -4.75 15.48 -21.71
CA TRP A 168 -3.53 15.15 -20.97
C TRP A 168 -2.64 16.36 -20.68
N LYS A 169 -2.63 17.40 -21.53
CA LYS A 169 -1.95 18.67 -21.21
C LYS A 169 -2.54 19.34 -19.97
N GLN A 170 -3.87 19.34 -19.85
CA GLN A 170 -4.54 19.92 -18.69
C GLN A 170 -4.24 19.09 -17.43
N VAL A 171 -4.23 17.75 -17.56
CA VAL A 171 -3.82 16.85 -16.49
C VAL A 171 -2.37 17.14 -16.09
N ALA A 172 -1.40 17.14 -17.02
CA ALA A 172 0.01 17.43 -16.74
C ALA A 172 0.23 18.79 -16.07
N ALA A 173 -0.53 19.81 -16.48
CA ALA A 173 -0.45 21.14 -15.88
C ALA A 173 -0.96 21.16 -14.44
N ARG A 174 -1.99 20.36 -14.13
CA ARG A 174 -2.47 20.16 -12.76
C ARG A 174 -1.42 19.40 -11.93
N GLU A 175 -0.99 18.23 -12.40
CA GLU A 175 0.05 17.40 -11.76
C GLU A 175 1.29 18.22 -11.41
N ARG A 176 1.79 19.02 -12.36
CA ARG A 176 2.96 19.88 -12.17
C ARG A 176 2.76 20.93 -11.06
N ARG A 177 1.55 21.49 -10.90
CA ARG A 177 1.25 22.45 -9.82
C ARG A 177 1.26 21.76 -8.45
N GLU A 178 0.75 20.54 -8.38
CA GLU A 178 0.64 19.75 -7.15
C GLU A 178 2.02 19.25 -6.67
N LEU A 179 2.98 19.02 -7.58
CA LEU A 179 4.34 18.58 -7.23
C LEU A 179 5.06 19.49 -6.22
N ALA A 180 4.77 20.79 -6.20
CA ALA A 180 5.39 21.70 -5.25
C ALA A 180 4.94 21.42 -3.80
N ALA A 181 3.65 21.13 -3.62
CA ALA A 181 3.10 20.75 -2.32
C ALA A 181 3.59 19.36 -1.92
N GLU A 182 3.60 18.39 -2.84
CA GLU A 182 4.16 17.05 -2.58
C GLU A 182 5.63 17.12 -2.15
N ARG A 183 6.44 17.92 -2.85
CA ARG A 183 7.85 18.14 -2.51
C ARG A 183 7.97 18.68 -1.09
N LYS A 184 7.19 19.69 -0.72
CA LYS A 184 7.22 20.28 0.64
C LYS A 184 6.88 19.24 1.71
N LEU A 185 5.82 18.45 1.49
CA LEU A 185 5.38 17.42 2.43
C LEU A 185 6.36 16.24 2.53
N ALA A 186 7.14 15.98 1.50
CA ALA A 186 8.15 14.91 1.45
C ALA A 186 9.56 15.36 1.85
N ASP A 187 9.82 16.65 2.04
CA ASP A 187 11.16 17.16 2.35
C ASP A 187 11.51 16.91 3.82
N GLU A 188 12.30 15.88 4.08
CA GLU A 188 12.77 15.50 5.43
C GLU A 188 13.78 16.51 6.03
N SER A 189 14.38 17.39 5.20
CA SER A 189 15.31 18.42 5.69
C SER A 189 14.62 19.59 6.39
N ILE A 190 13.30 19.73 6.19
CA ILE A 190 12.51 20.76 6.84
C ILE A 190 12.24 20.34 8.29
N ALA A 191 12.79 21.09 9.24
CA ALA A 191 12.45 20.93 10.66
C ALA A 191 10.97 21.26 10.87
N ARG A 192 10.18 20.26 11.24
CA ARG A 192 8.74 20.41 11.49
C ARG A 192 8.46 20.60 12.98
N PRO A 193 7.51 21.48 13.33
CA PRO A 193 6.97 21.52 14.69
C PRO A 193 6.25 20.18 15.01
N PRO A 194 5.89 19.95 16.28
CA PRO A 194 4.98 18.85 16.62
C PRO A 194 3.73 18.87 15.73
N LEU A 195 3.28 17.68 15.32
CA LEU A 195 2.09 17.53 14.48
C LEU A 195 0.88 18.22 15.12
N LEU A 196 0.22 19.05 14.31
CA LEU A 196 -1.06 19.65 14.65
C LEU A 196 -2.14 18.87 13.92
N TRP A 197 -3.12 18.40 14.67
CA TRP A 197 -4.18 17.54 14.16
C TRP A 197 -5.46 18.34 13.91
N VAL A 198 -6.00 18.16 12.72
CA VAL A 198 -7.39 18.50 12.39
C VAL A 198 -8.20 17.24 12.57
N GLU A 199 -9.21 17.30 13.43
CA GLU A 199 -10.06 16.14 13.72
C GLU A 199 -11.40 16.26 13.02
N GLU A 200 -11.83 15.18 12.38
CA GLU A 200 -13.18 15.02 11.84
C GLU A 200 -13.74 13.66 12.26
N GLN A 201 -15.03 13.59 12.57
CA GLN A 201 -15.65 12.36 13.05
C GLN A 201 -17.01 12.14 12.37
N SER A 202 -17.30 10.87 12.10
CA SER A 202 -18.63 10.34 11.78
C SER A 202 -19.02 9.24 12.78
N ASP A 203 -20.16 8.61 12.56
CA ASP A 203 -20.56 7.43 13.34
C ASP A 203 -19.58 6.26 13.12
N ASP A 204 -18.99 6.17 11.92
CA ASP A 204 -18.15 5.06 11.50
C ASP A 204 -16.64 5.29 11.70
N PHE A 205 -16.19 6.55 11.70
CA PHE A 205 -14.76 6.89 11.64
C PHE A 205 -14.39 8.09 12.51
N LYS A 206 -13.16 8.06 13.03
CA LYS A 206 -12.45 9.20 13.63
C LYS A 206 -11.19 9.49 12.84
N ILE A 207 -11.16 10.61 12.13
CA ILE A 207 -10.04 11.03 11.30
C ILE A 207 -9.19 12.06 12.04
N GLN A 208 -7.87 11.86 12.03
CA GLN A 208 -6.88 12.84 12.44
C GLN A 208 -5.99 13.16 11.25
N LEU A 209 -6.06 14.39 10.76
CA LEU A 209 -5.33 14.88 9.60
C LEU A 209 -4.24 15.87 10.03
N ASP A 210 -3.01 15.67 9.55
CA ASP A 210 -1.95 16.67 9.68
C ASP A 210 -2.39 18.01 9.07
N ALA A 211 -2.38 19.08 9.86
CA ALA A 211 -2.80 20.42 9.44
C ALA A 211 -2.05 20.93 8.20
N GLU A 212 -0.84 20.44 7.91
CA GLU A 212 -0.15 20.78 6.66
C GLU A 212 -0.87 20.25 5.42
N LEU A 213 -1.58 19.12 5.52
CA LEU A 213 -2.37 18.55 4.42
C LEU A 213 -3.63 19.38 4.16
N GLU A 214 -4.36 19.77 5.21
CA GLU A 214 -5.54 20.64 5.09
C GLU A 214 -5.16 22.01 4.51
N ALA A 215 -4.02 22.56 4.95
CA ALA A 215 -3.51 23.83 4.42
C ALA A 215 -3.21 23.77 2.91
N VAL A 216 -2.88 22.59 2.38
CA VAL A 216 -2.67 22.35 0.95
C VAL A 216 -3.99 22.11 0.21
N SER A 217 -4.89 21.32 0.80
CA SER A 217 -6.19 20.97 0.23
C SER A 217 -7.28 21.07 1.31
N PRO A 218 -8.06 22.17 1.39
CA PRO A 218 -9.06 22.35 2.44
C PRO A 218 -10.22 21.33 2.42
N ASP A 219 -10.39 20.62 1.31
CA ASP A 219 -11.38 19.56 1.11
C ASP A 219 -10.88 18.17 1.52
N TRP A 220 -9.65 18.06 2.01
CA TRP A 220 -9.01 16.80 2.39
C TRP A 220 -9.82 16.00 3.41
N PRO A 221 -10.21 16.55 4.58
CA PRO A 221 -10.94 15.80 5.61
C PRO A 221 -12.23 15.15 5.07
N ARG A 222 -13.07 15.96 4.39
CA ARG A 222 -14.33 15.52 3.79
C ARG A 222 -14.13 14.44 2.74
N THR A 223 -13.14 14.61 1.86
CA THR A 223 -12.88 13.66 0.77
C THR A 223 -12.39 12.32 1.31
N ALA A 224 -11.52 12.34 2.32
CA ALA A 224 -11.06 11.12 2.98
C ALA A 224 -12.17 10.41 3.75
N MET A 225 -13.06 11.15 4.43
CA MET A 225 -14.24 10.58 5.06
C MET A 225 -15.13 9.86 4.03
N ALA A 226 -15.37 10.47 2.87
CA ALA A 226 -16.12 9.84 1.79
C ALA A 226 -15.44 8.56 1.27
N PHE A 227 -14.11 8.58 1.07
CA PHE A 227 -13.37 7.39 0.66
C PHE A 227 -13.43 6.26 1.70
N LEU A 228 -13.33 6.58 2.99
CA LEU A 228 -13.44 5.60 4.08
C LEU A 228 -14.86 5.01 4.17
N GLN A 229 -15.90 5.83 3.99
CA GLN A 229 -17.28 5.36 3.95
C GLN A 229 -17.55 4.46 2.73
N ASP A 230 -16.94 4.76 1.58
CA ASP A 230 -17.00 3.88 0.41
C ASP A 230 -16.25 2.57 0.68
N ALA A 231 -15.04 2.64 1.25
CA ALA A 231 -14.25 1.47 1.63
C ALA A 231 -15.04 0.57 2.59
N ARG A 232 -15.68 1.15 3.61
CA ARG A 232 -16.54 0.44 4.55
C ARG A 232 -17.58 -0.41 3.83
N ARG A 233 -18.37 0.20 2.93
CA ARG A 233 -19.45 -0.51 2.23
C ARG A 233 -18.92 -1.64 1.36
N GLU A 234 -17.89 -1.36 0.55
CA GLU A 234 -17.36 -2.29 -0.44
C GLU A 234 -16.63 -3.47 0.22
N VAL A 235 -15.87 -3.21 1.29
CA VAL A 235 -15.16 -4.25 2.05
C VAL A 235 -16.15 -5.11 2.84
N ALA A 236 -17.13 -4.49 3.52
CA ALA A 236 -18.18 -5.22 4.23
C ALA A 236 -18.97 -6.12 3.27
N GLU A 237 -19.34 -5.62 2.09
CA GLU A 237 -20.02 -6.40 1.06
C GLU A 237 -19.13 -7.53 0.53
N LEU A 238 -17.83 -7.30 0.29
CA LEU A 238 -16.96 -8.39 -0.15
C LEU A 238 -16.84 -9.48 0.92
N MET A 239 -16.60 -9.11 2.19
CA MET A 239 -16.28 -10.06 3.25
C MET A 239 -17.52 -10.67 3.92
N GLY A 240 -18.70 -10.05 3.76
CA GLY A 240 -19.94 -10.44 4.44
C GLY A 240 -19.93 -10.15 5.95
N LEU A 241 -19.17 -9.14 6.37
CA LEU A 241 -18.93 -8.79 7.76
C LEU A 241 -19.38 -7.37 8.05
N GLU A 242 -19.83 -7.14 9.28
CA GLU A 242 -20.09 -5.79 9.80
C GLU A 242 -18.88 -5.36 10.64
N PRO A 243 -18.22 -4.24 10.31
CA PRO A 243 -17.09 -3.70 11.07
C PRO A 243 -17.49 -3.22 12.48
N LEU A 244 -16.50 -3.07 13.36
CA LEU A 244 -16.67 -2.39 14.65
C LEU A 244 -16.34 -0.89 14.50
N GLU A 245 -17.31 -0.05 14.86
CA GLU A 245 -17.16 1.41 14.77
C GLU A 245 -17.07 2.12 16.14
N PRO A 246 -16.42 3.30 16.20
CA PRO A 246 -15.72 3.99 15.12
C PRO A 246 -14.25 3.61 14.97
N LEU A 247 -13.78 3.45 13.73
CA LEU A 247 -12.37 3.18 13.42
C LEU A 247 -11.55 4.47 13.38
N GLY A 248 -10.38 4.47 14.03
CA GLY A 248 -9.43 5.59 13.97
C GLY A 248 -8.56 5.55 12.71
N VAL A 249 -8.41 6.70 12.03
CA VAL A 249 -7.58 6.85 10.84
C VAL A 249 -6.75 8.12 10.94
N MET A 250 -5.43 7.99 10.77
CA MET A 250 -4.46 9.07 10.89
C MET A 250 -3.74 9.31 9.56
N PHE A 251 -3.70 10.57 9.13
CA PHE A 251 -3.11 10.99 7.87
C PHE A 251 -1.97 11.98 8.08
N TYR A 252 -0.80 11.65 7.54
CA TYR A 252 0.45 12.36 7.77
C TYR A 252 1.01 12.87 6.44
N GLY A 253 1.64 14.06 6.43
CA GLY A 253 2.55 14.39 5.34
C GLY A 253 3.69 13.36 5.25
N ARG A 254 4.17 13.03 4.05
CA ARG A 254 5.13 11.92 3.83
C ARG A 254 6.38 11.95 4.73
N ALA A 255 7.00 13.12 4.89
CA ALA A 255 8.17 13.26 5.75
C ALA A 255 7.79 13.16 7.24
N ALA A 256 6.64 13.70 7.64
CA ALA A 256 6.14 13.59 9.01
C ALA A 256 5.79 12.14 9.38
N TYR A 257 5.19 11.39 8.45
CA TYR A 257 4.95 9.95 8.58
C TYR A 257 6.26 9.20 8.82
N SER A 258 7.26 9.45 7.95
CA SER A 258 8.56 8.81 8.04
C SER A 258 9.23 9.12 9.37
N GLN A 259 9.17 10.37 9.83
CA GLN A 259 9.71 10.77 11.13
C GLN A 259 8.97 10.11 12.31
N ALA A 260 7.63 10.07 12.26
CA ALA A 260 6.80 9.50 13.31
C ALA A 260 7.00 7.98 13.46
N HIS A 261 7.32 7.29 12.37
CA HIS A 261 7.39 5.82 12.33
C HIS A 261 8.78 5.25 12.00
N ALA A 262 9.82 6.09 11.92
CA ALA A 262 11.19 5.66 11.61
C ALA A 262 11.75 4.60 12.56
N HIS A 263 11.30 4.58 13.82
CA HIS A 263 11.74 3.61 14.82
C HIS A 263 10.99 2.27 14.72
N ARG A 264 9.88 2.23 13.99
CA ARG A 264 8.96 1.09 13.95
C ARG A 264 9.22 0.16 12.75
N PHE A 265 9.69 0.72 11.64
CA PHE A 265 9.94 -0.03 10.42
C PHE A 265 11.36 0.24 9.91
N SER A 266 12.09 -0.82 9.56
CA SER A 266 13.40 -0.71 8.90
C SER A 266 13.30 -0.38 7.40
N PHE A 267 12.08 -0.33 6.86
CA PHE A 267 11.78 0.02 5.47
C PHE A 267 10.65 1.05 5.39
N ARG A 268 10.56 1.74 4.25
CA ARG A 268 9.54 2.77 4.05
C ARG A 268 8.17 2.15 3.77
N THR A 269 7.23 2.35 4.69
CA THR A 269 5.80 2.03 4.54
C THR A 269 5.02 3.26 4.05
N VAL A 270 3.83 3.02 3.49
CA VAL A 270 2.88 4.08 3.07
C VAL A 270 1.55 4.01 3.81
N GLY A 271 1.30 2.90 4.49
CA GLY A 271 0.09 2.55 5.21
C GLY A 271 0.42 1.42 6.19
N PHE A 272 -0.25 1.39 7.34
CA PHE A 272 -0.37 0.17 8.16
C PHE A 272 -1.56 0.29 9.12
N PHE A 273 -1.94 -0.85 9.72
CA PHE A 273 -2.94 -0.94 10.76
C PHE A 273 -2.37 -1.50 12.08
N ASP A 274 -2.63 -0.85 13.21
CA ASP A 274 -2.27 -1.35 14.54
C ASP A 274 -3.35 -1.13 15.62
N GLY A 275 -4.61 -1.05 15.19
CA GLY A 275 -5.76 -0.59 15.98
C GLY A 275 -6.28 0.75 15.48
N GLN A 276 -5.43 1.51 14.79
CA GLN A 276 -5.80 2.61 13.91
C GLN A 276 -5.11 2.44 12.56
N ILE A 277 -5.67 3.03 11.51
CA ILE A 277 -5.02 3.07 10.20
C ILE A 277 -4.11 4.28 10.15
N HIS A 278 -2.84 4.11 9.80
CA HIS A 278 -1.84 5.17 9.66
C HIS A 278 -1.40 5.29 8.21
N VAL A 279 -1.58 6.46 7.56
CA VAL A 279 -1.32 6.65 6.13
C VAL A 279 -0.35 7.80 5.87
N ALA A 280 0.66 7.54 5.03
CA ALA A 280 1.48 8.57 4.41
C ALA A 280 0.70 9.22 3.26
N ALA A 281 0.01 10.32 3.55
CA ALA A 281 -0.93 10.95 2.65
C ALA A 281 -0.23 11.73 1.52
N PRO A 282 -0.81 11.70 0.30
CA PRO A 282 -0.45 12.64 -0.75
C PRO A 282 -0.93 14.06 -0.41
N ALA A 283 -0.35 15.06 -1.09
CA ALA A 283 -0.72 16.47 -0.96
C ALA A 283 -2.21 16.73 -1.20
N HIS A 284 -2.79 16.00 -2.15
CA HIS A 284 -4.21 16.06 -2.50
C HIS A 284 -4.81 14.65 -2.48
N PRO A 285 -6.05 14.48 -1.98
CA PRO A 285 -6.77 13.23 -2.14
C PRO A 285 -6.87 12.85 -3.61
N SER A 286 -6.62 11.58 -3.91
CA SER A 286 -6.53 11.07 -5.28
C SER A 286 -7.07 9.64 -5.34
N ASP A 287 -7.26 9.11 -6.54
CA ASP A 287 -7.69 7.73 -6.73
C ASP A 287 -6.69 6.74 -6.13
N GLU A 288 -5.38 7.06 -6.10
CA GLU A 288 -4.40 6.21 -5.42
C GLU A 288 -4.59 6.19 -3.90
N LEU A 289 -4.92 7.33 -3.28
CA LEU A 289 -5.26 7.36 -1.87
C LEU A 289 -6.53 6.55 -1.60
N ARG A 290 -7.54 6.67 -2.47
CA ARG A 290 -8.77 5.89 -2.35
C ARG A 290 -8.45 4.39 -2.41
N SER A 291 -7.69 3.96 -3.40
CA SER A 291 -7.18 2.58 -3.58
C SER A 291 -6.50 2.08 -2.30
N LEU A 292 -5.56 2.87 -1.77
CA LEU A 292 -4.82 2.55 -0.54
C LEU A 292 -5.74 2.44 0.67
N LEU A 293 -6.70 3.34 0.84
CA LEU A 293 -7.64 3.29 1.97
C LEU A 293 -8.51 2.03 1.95
N PHE A 294 -8.91 1.57 0.76
CA PHE A 294 -9.65 0.33 0.59
C PHE A 294 -8.79 -0.89 0.98
N HIS A 295 -7.52 -0.86 0.59
CA HIS A 295 -6.52 -1.88 0.96
C HIS A 295 -6.32 -1.95 2.48
N GLU A 296 -5.97 -0.84 3.10
CA GLU A 296 -5.70 -0.77 4.54
C GLU A 296 -6.95 -1.06 5.39
N TYR A 297 -8.13 -0.61 4.95
CA TYR A 297 -9.37 -0.92 5.63
C TYR A 297 -9.70 -2.42 5.59
N THR A 298 -9.33 -3.10 4.50
CA THR A 298 -9.49 -4.57 4.41
C THR A 298 -8.62 -5.27 5.46
N HIS A 299 -7.38 -4.84 5.66
CA HIS A 299 -6.54 -5.35 6.74
C HIS A 299 -7.12 -5.08 8.12
N ALA A 300 -7.65 -3.87 8.34
CA ALA A 300 -8.29 -3.51 9.60
C ALA A 300 -9.46 -4.44 9.92
N LEU A 301 -10.40 -4.60 8.99
CA LEU A 301 -11.57 -5.48 9.18
C LEU A 301 -11.16 -6.95 9.29
N PHE A 302 -10.18 -7.41 8.50
CA PHE A 302 -9.67 -8.77 8.57
C PHE A 302 -9.09 -9.07 9.96
N ARG A 303 -8.23 -8.18 10.46
CA ARG A 303 -7.58 -8.36 11.76
C ARG A 303 -8.57 -8.24 12.91
N GLU A 304 -9.51 -7.32 12.82
CA GLU A 304 -10.62 -7.20 13.77
C GLU A 304 -11.42 -8.50 13.86
N GLN A 305 -11.78 -9.09 12.72
CA GLN A 305 -12.59 -10.29 12.70
C GLN A 305 -11.82 -11.56 13.08
N THR A 306 -10.56 -11.68 12.65
CA THR A 306 -9.77 -12.92 12.78
C THR A 306 -8.81 -12.92 13.96
N GLY A 307 -8.56 -11.77 14.59
CA GLY A 307 -7.60 -11.61 15.68
C GLY A 307 -6.14 -11.61 15.23
N GLY A 308 -5.84 -11.65 13.93
CA GLY A 308 -4.49 -11.62 13.38
C GLY A 308 -4.46 -11.40 11.86
N ASP A 309 -3.29 -11.57 11.24
CA ASP A 309 -3.13 -11.31 9.80
C ASP A 309 -3.11 -12.60 8.97
N ARG A 310 -3.22 -13.76 9.63
CA ARG A 310 -3.11 -15.08 9.02
C ARG A 310 -4.48 -15.67 8.67
N PRO A 311 -4.57 -16.45 7.57
CA PRO A 311 -3.48 -16.74 6.63
C PRO A 311 -3.18 -15.54 5.72
N TYR A 312 -1.90 -15.19 5.55
CA TYR A 312 -1.50 -13.97 4.81
C TYR A 312 -2.05 -13.98 3.38
N TRP A 313 -1.99 -15.11 2.68
CA TRP A 313 -2.51 -15.15 1.30
C TRP A 313 -3.98 -14.73 1.18
N LEU A 314 -4.81 -14.97 2.20
CA LEU A 314 -6.23 -14.60 2.20
C LEU A 314 -6.40 -13.12 2.52
N ASN A 315 -5.73 -12.64 3.57
CA ASN A 315 -5.74 -11.24 3.96
C ASN A 315 -5.28 -10.33 2.80
N GLU A 316 -4.15 -10.69 2.19
CA GLU A 316 -3.59 -9.97 1.05
C GLU A 316 -4.43 -10.09 -0.22
N GLY A 317 -4.94 -11.29 -0.52
CA GLY A 317 -5.79 -11.49 -1.68
C GLY A 317 -7.11 -10.71 -1.60
N LEU A 318 -7.70 -10.59 -0.41
CA LEU A 318 -8.88 -9.76 -0.17
C LEU A 318 -8.56 -8.27 -0.36
N ALA A 319 -7.49 -7.77 0.27
CA ALA A 319 -7.10 -6.36 0.16
C ALA A 319 -6.85 -5.94 -1.30
N GLU A 320 -6.10 -6.75 -2.04
CA GLU A 320 -5.83 -6.53 -3.48
C GLU A 320 -7.10 -6.63 -4.34
N GLN A 321 -8.02 -7.55 -4.02
CA GLN A 321 -9.26 -7.69 -4.79
C GLN A 321 -10.18 -6.49 -4.59
N VAL A 322 -10.31 -5.99 -3.35
CA VAL A 322 -11.04 -4.76 -3.04
C VAL A 322 -10.41 -3.58 -3.76
N GLU A 323 -9.08 -3.46 -3.70
CA GLU A 323 -8.34 -2.40 -4.36
C GLU A 323 -8.62 -2.37 -5.88
N ARG A 324 -8.55 -3.53 -6.55
CA ARG A 324 -8.85 -3.64 -7.98
C ARG A 324 -10.29 -3.26 -8.30
N ARG A 325 -11.26 -3.67 -7.47
CA ARG A 325 -12.67 -3.27 -7.62
C ARG A 325 -12.84 -1.77 -7.48
N ALA A 326 -12.16 -1.15 -6.51
CA ALA A 326 -12.17 0.29 -6.30
C ALA A 326 -11.66 1.06 -7.52
N LEU A 327 -10.70 0.50 -8.27
CA LEU A 327 -10.19 1.03 -9.53
C LEU A 327 -11.01 0.62 -10.77
N GLY A 328 -12.15 -0.07 -10.60
CA GLY A 328 -12.96 -0.59 -11.70
C GLY A 328 -12.26 -1.66 -12.55
N SER A 329 -11.22 -2.28 -12.00
CA SER A 329 -10.41 -3.32 -12.65
C SER A 329 -10.94 -4.72 -12.32
N PRO A 330 -10.79 -5.70 -13.24
CA PRO A 330 -11.09 -7.09 -12.91
C PRO A 330 -10.15 -7.60 -11.81
N ALA A 331 -10.62 -8.60 -11.04
CA ALA A 331 -9.80 -9.22 -9.99
C ALA A 331 -8.49 -9.76 -10.57
N SER A 332 -8.53 -10.49 -11.68
CA SER A 332 -7.34 -10.82 -12.46
C SER A 332 -7.59 -10.73 -13.97
N THR A 333 -6.54 -10.42 -14.73
CA THR A 333 -6.54 -10.43 -16.19
C THR A 333 -6.13 -11.79 -16.73
N ARG A 334 -6.53 -12.09 -17.98
CA ARG A 334 -6.07 -13.29 -18.68
C ARG A 334 -4.55 -13.35 -18.81
N SER A 335 -3.88 -12.20 -18.92
CA SER A 335 -2.41 -12.14 -19.02
C SER A 335 -1.71 -12.52 -17.71
N GLU A 336 -2.26 -12.08 -16.58
CA GLU A 336 -1.80 -12.45 -15.24
C GLU A 336 -2.01 -13.94 -14.98
N ARG A 337 -3.18 -14.49 -15.32
CA ARG A 337 -3.43 -15.93 -15.21
C ARG A 337 -2.53 -16.76 -16.13
N ALA A 338 -2.20 -16.26 -17.33
CA ALA A 338 -1.21 -16.90 -18.20
C ALA A 338 0.21 -16.87 -17.60
N ALA A 339 0.57 -15.82 -16.86
CA ALA A 339 1.83 -15.74 -16.12
C ALA A 339 1.87 -16.79 -14.99
N LEU A 340 0.81 -16.92 -14.20
CA LEU A 340 0.68 -17.98 -13.20
C LEU A 340 0.76 -19.38 -13.82
N ARG A 341 0.03 -19.63 -14.92
CA ARG A 341 0.11 -20.89 -15.68
C ARG A 341 1.55 -21.22 -16.10
N SER A 342 2.30 -20.22 -16.57
CA SER A 342 3.71 -20.41 -16.95
C SER A 342 4.59 -20.78 -15.74
N ARG A 343 4.28 -20.25 -14.55
CA ARG A 343 4.95 -20.65 -13.30
C ARG A 343 4.59 -22.08 -12.88
N ILE A 344 3.32 -22.47 -13.00
CA ILE A 344 2.86 -23.85 -12.73
C ILE A 344 3.63 -24.83 -13.62
N ALA A 345 3.69 -24.56 -14.92
CA ALA A 345 4.41 -25.41 -15.88
C ALA A 345 5.93 -25.51 -15.59
N ALA A 346 6.51 -24.44 -15.03
CA ALA A 346 7.91 -24.40 -14.62
C ALA A 346 8.18 -25.01 -13.23
N GLY A 347 7.16 -25.54 -12.54
CA GLY A 347 7.29 -26.03 -11.17
C GLY A 347 7.58 -24.93 -10.13
N ARG A 348 7.25 -23.66 -10.45
CA ARG A 348 7.50 -22.46 -9.62
C ARG A 348 6.23 -21.91 -8.96
N TRP A 349 5.19 -22.73 -8.84
CA TRP A 349 4.01 -22.43 -8.03
C TRP A 349 4.40 -22.43 -6.54
N ILE A 350 3.91 -21.45 -5.77
CA ILE A 350 4.24 -21.32 -4.36
C ILE A 350 3.12 -21.98 -3.56
N PRO A 351 3.34 -23.05 -2.78
CA PRO A 351 2.24 -23.69 -2.04
C PRO A 351 1.52 -22.70 -1.09
N LEU A 352 0.19 -22.70 -1.08
CA LEU A 352 -0.60 -21.82 -0.20
C LEU A 352 -0.24 -21.99 1.28
N ARG A 353 0.18 -23.17 1.73
CA ARG A 353 0.67 -23.37 3.10
C ARG A 353 1.90 -22.51 3.43
N ARG A 354 2.81 -22.30 2.47
CA ARG A 354 3.95 -21.39 2.64
C ARG A 354 3.45 -19.95 2.77
N LEU A 355 2.57 -19.55 1.86
CA LEU A 355 1.99 -18.20 1.84
C LEU A 355 1.04 -17.92 3.00
N ALA A 356 0.56 -18.95 3.71
CA ALA A 356 -0.30 -18.77 4.89
C ALA A 356 0.50 -18.23 6.08
N GLN A 357 1.79 -18.55 6.17
CA GLN A 357 2.64 -18.23 7.32
C GLN A 357 3.28 -16.86 7.22
N SER A 358 3.81 -16.51 6.03
CA SER A 358 4.48 -15.23 5.75
C SER A 358 4.82 -15.13 4.26
N PHE A 359 5.03 -13.90 3.77
CA PHE A 359 5.63 -13.63 2.46
C PHE A 359 7.15 -13.35 2.57
N SER A 360 7.71 -13.41 3.78
CA SER A 360 9.15 -13.22 4.03
C SER A 360 10.02 -14.27 3.32
N GLY A 361 11.22 -13.84 2.93
CA GLY A 361 12.18 -14.69 2.21
C GLY A 361 11.83 -14.95 0.74
N LEU A 362 10.79 -14.30 0.20
CA LEU A 362 10.51 -14.27 -1.23
C LEU A 362 11.34 -13.16 -1.90
N ASN A 363 11.95 -13.47 -3.04
CA ASN A 363 12.54 -12.42 -3.86
C ASN A 363 11.45 -11.59 -4.57
N ASN A 364 11.85 -10.49 -5.22
CA ASN A 364 10.90 -9.59 -5.87
C ASN A 364 9.98 -10.28 -6.90
N GLU A 365 10.45 -11.25 -7.69
CA GLU A 365 9.62 -11.97 -8.66
C GLU A 365 8.63 -12.89 -7.96
N GLU A 366 9.08 -13.60 -6.93
CA GLU A 366 8.26 -14.52 -6.14
C GLU A 366 7.20 -13.79 -5.32
N ALA A 367 7.52 -12.64 -4.74
CA ALA A 367 6.58 -11.79 -4.05
C ALA A 367 5.43 -11.36 -4.98
N ARG A 368 5.73 -10.89 -6.20
CA ARG A 368 4.66 -10.54 -7.18
C ARG A 368 3.78 -11.74 -7.48
N ALA A 369 4.40 -12.90 -7.66
CA ALA A 369 3.68 -14.13 -7.91
C ALA A 369 2.81 -14.56 -6.72
N ALA A 370 3.26 -14.36 -5.48
CA ALA A 370 2.50 -14.64 -4.28
C ALA A 370 1.24 -13.78 -4.18
N TYR A 371 1.35 -12.45 -4.37
CA TYR A 371 0.18 -11.57 -4.39
C TYR A 371 -0.79 -11.89 -5.53
N LEU A 372 -0.27 -12.13 -6.74
CA LEU A 372 -1.13 -12.51 -7.85
C LEU A 372 -1.82 -13.86 -7.61
N GLN A 373 -1.11 -14.82 -7.02
CA GLN A 373 -1.68 -16.10 -6.64
C GLN A 373 -2.76 -15.91 -5.57
N SER A 374 -2.52 -15.10 -4.55
CA SER A 374 -3.51 -14.70 -3.54
C SER A 374 -4.78 -14.12 -4.15
N VAL A 375 -4.64 -13.17 -5.09
CA VAL A 375 -5.77 -12.55 -5.78
C VAL A 375 -6.60 -13.59 -6.54
N VAL A 376 -5.95 -14.47 -7.31
CA VAL A 376 -6.65 -15.52 -8.07
C VAL A 376 -7.29 -16.56 -7.14
N THR A 377 -6.65 -16.91 -6.03
CA THR A 377 -7.23 -17.79 -5.01
C THR A 377 -8.47 -17.17 -4.37
N VAL A 378 -8.42 -15.88 -4.01
CA VAL A 378 -9.57 -15.17 -3.43
C VAL A 378 -10.67 -14.93 -4.46
N GLU A 379 -10.33 -14.66 -5.72
CA GLU A 379 -11.28 -14.64 -6.84
C GLU A 379 -12.02 -15.96 -6.95
N TRP A 380 -11.31 -17.10 -6.87
CA TRP A 380 -11.93 -18.42 -6.86
C TRP A 380 -12.85 -18.61 -5.63
N ILE A 381 -12.39 -18.30 -4.41
CA ILE A 381 -13.20 -18.40 -3.18
C ILE A 381 -14.49 -17.59 -3.32
N THR A 382 -14.37 -16.32 -3.73
CA THR A 382 -15.51 -15.40 -3.83
C THR A 382 -16.48 -15.79 -4.93
N GLY A 383 -16.02 -16.46 -5.99
CA GLY A 383 -16.87 -17.03 -7.03
C GLY A 383 -17.59 -18.33 -6.61
N HIS A 384 -17.11 -19.02 -5.57
CA HIS A 384 -17.65 -20.30 -5.09
C HIS A 384 -18.29 -20.22 -3.70
N THR A 385 -18.47 -19.01 -3.15
CA THR A 385 -19.09 -18.79 -1.84
C THR A 385 -20.10 -17.64 -1.88
N ASP A 386 -21.18 -17.79 -1.13
CA ASP A 386 -22.06 -16.66 -0.81
C ASP A 386 -21.50 -15.84 0.37
N LEU A 387 -22.13 -14.70 0.63
CA LEU A 387 -21.72 -13.80 1.74
C LEU A 387 -21.67 -14.50 3.09
N LYS A 388 -22.63 -15.41 3.35
CA LYS A 388 -22.75 -16.09 4.63
C LYS A 388 -21.60 -17.08 4.83
N ALA A 389 -21.25 -17.83 3.79
CA ALA A 389 -20.12 -18.75 3.80
C ALA A 389 -18.79 -18.01 4.02
N ARG A 390 -18.57 -16.88 3.33
CA ARG A 390 -17.37 -16.04 3.53
C ARG A 390 -17.28 -15.51 4.96
N ALA A 391 -18.37 -14.97 5.47
CA ALA A 391 -18.45 -14.45 6.81
C ALA A 391 -18.21 -15.54 7.87
N ASN A 392 -18.71 -16.76 7.65
CA ASN A 392 -18.47 -17.89 8.53
C ASN A 392 -17.01 -18.35 8.49
N LEU A 393 -16.39 -18.37 7.31
CA LEU A 393 -14.97 -18.68 7.15
C LEU A 393 -14.11 -17.72 7.99
N LEU A 394 -14.33 -16.41 7.86
CA LEU A 394 -13.57 -15.38 8.58
C LEU A 394 -13.85 -15.38 10.09
N ARG A 395 -15.11 -15.49 10.52
CA ARG A 395 -15.46 -15.62 11.95
C ARG A 395 -14.85 -16.87 12.60
N GLY A 396 -14.80 -17.96 11.85
CA GLY A 396 -14.21 -19.21 12.32
C GLY A 396 -12.72 -19.06 12.65
N LEU A 397 -11.98 -18.34 11.80
CA LEU A 397 -10.58 -17.96 12.09
C LEU A 397 -10.49 -17.13 13.38
N GLY A 398 -11.41 -16.17 13.58
CA GLY A 398 -11.47 -15.31 14.76
C GLY A 398 -11.65 -16.03 16.09
N VAL A 399 -12.34 -17.17 16.10
CA VAL A 399 -12.49 -18.00 17.31
C VAL A 399 -11.37 -19.06 17.45
N GLY A 400 -10.30 -18.93 16.66
CA GLY A 400 -9.09 -19.76 16.74
C GLY A 400 -9.16 -21.09 15.97
N ARG A 401 -10.14 -21.27 15.07
CA ARG A 401 -10.15 -22.45 14.19
C ARG A 401 -9.06 -22.32 13.12
N SER A 402 -8.46 -23.43 12.73
CA SER A 402 -7.44 -23.43 11.68
C SER A 402 -8.03 -23.15 10.30
N ALA A 403 -7.23 -22.57 9.41
CA ALA A 403 -7.63 -22.35 8.01
C ALA A 403 -8.02 -23.67 7.32
N ASP A 404 -7.31 -24.77 7.59
CA ASP A 404 -7.65 -26.08 7.04
C ASP A 404 -9.04 -26.55 7.45
N LEU A 405 -9.42 -26.37 8.72
CA LEU A 405 -10.75 -26.73 9.19
C LEU A 405 -11.82 -25.87 8.52
N MET A 406 -11.59 -24.55 8.47
CA MET A 406 -12.56 -23.63 7.87
C MET A 406 -12.75 -23.86 6.37
N LEU A 407 -11.66 -24.15 5.64
CA LEU A 407 -11.73 -24.52 4.23
C LEU A 407 -12.44 -25.86 4.05
N TYR A 408 -12.17 -26.85 4.91
CA TYR A 408 -12.82 -28.15 4.81
C TYR A 408 -14.32 -28.07 5.09
N GLU A 409 -14.74 -27.31 6.10
CA GLU A 409 -16.17 -27.08 6.38
C GLU A 409 -16.87 -26.31 5.25
N THR A 410 -16.15 -25.46 4.52
CA THR A 410 -16.72 -24.61 3.44
C THR A 410 -16.76 -25.32 2.09
N PHE A 411 -15.70 -26.05 1.73
CA PHE A 411 -15.47 -26.60 0.38
C PHE A 411 -15.28 -28.11 0.35
N GLY A 412 -15.08 -28.76 1.51
CA GLY A 412 -14.78 -30.19 1.60
C GLY A 412 -13.30 -30.55 1.42
N PHE A 413 -12.40 -29.56 1.43
CA PHE A 413 -10.96 -29.77 1.33
C PHE A 413 -10.17 -28.72 2.13
N ASP A 414 -8.93 -29.03 2.47
CA ASP A 414 -8.04 -28.16 3.25
C ASP A 414 -7.21 -27.20 2.38
N THR A 415 -6.18 -26.56 2.95
CA THR A 415 -5.32 -25.62 2.20
C THR A 415 -4.64 -26.26 0.98
N ASP A 416 -4.24 -27.54 1.05
CA ASP A 416 -3.60 -28.22 -0.09
C ASP A 416 -4.62 -28.56 -1.17
N GLY A 417 -5.83 -28.95 -0.79
CA GLY A 417 -6.92 -29.16 -1.75
C GLY A 417 -7.35 -27.86 -2.43
N LEU A 418 -7.37 -26.73 -1.71
CA LEU A 418 -7.61 -25.42 -2.31
C LEU A 418 -6.49 -25.05 -3.29
N ASP A 419 -5.23 -25.27 -2.89
CA ASP A 419 -4.06 -25.01 -3.74
C ASP A 419 -4.15 -25.80 -5.06
N ALA A 420 -4.43 -27.11 -4.98
CA ALA A 420 -4.61 -27.97 -6.14
C ALA A 420 -5.78 -27.50 -7.03
N THR A 421 -6.92 -27.19 -6.42
CA THR A 421 -8.12 -26.75 -7.15
C THR A 421 -7.89 -25.45 -7.92
N VAL A 422 -7.24 -24.46 -7.29
CA VAL A 422 -6.93 -23.18 -7.95
C VAL A 422 -5.91 -23.37 -9.06
N ARG A 423 -4.90 -24.24 -8.88
CA ARG A 423 -3.94 -24.57 -9.94
C ARG A 423 -4.62 -25.20 -11.14
N GLU A 424 -5.51 -26.16 -10.91
CA GLU A 424 -6.30 -26.81 -11.97
C GLU A 424 -7.18 -25.80 -12.69
N HIS A 425 -7.85 -24.92 -11.94
CA HIS A 425 -8.64 -23.82 -12.51
C HIS A 425 -7.81 -22.94 -13.45
N VAL A 426 -6.65 -22.45 -13.00
CA VAL A 426 -5.73 -21.65 -13.83
C VAL A 426 -5.28 -22.42 -15.07
N LEU A 427 -5.01 -23.72 -14.97
CA LEU A 427 -4.60 -24.53 -16.13
C LEU A 427 -5.73 -24.72 -17.14
N SER A 428 -6.96 -24.98 -16.65
CA SER A 428 -8.15 -25.23 -17.49
C SER A 428 -8.55 -24.06 -18.39
N GLU A 429 -8.17 -22.82 -18.04
CA GLU A 429 -8.41 -21.64 -18.88
C GLU A 429 -7.51 -21.57 -20.12
N PHE A 430 -6.45 -22.38 -20.18
CA PHE A 430 -5.47 -22.41 -21.26
C PHE A 430 -5.28 -23.84 -21.79
N PRO A 431 -6.32 -24.47 -22.35
CA PRO A 431 -6.22 -25.82 -22.90
C PRO A 431 -5.15 -25.86 -24.00
N ALA A 432 -4.47 -27.00 -24.11
CA ALA A 432 -3.48 -27.18 -25.16
C ALA A 432 -4.16 -27.13 -26.53
N VAL A 433 -3.46 -26.61 -27.54
CA VAL A 433 -3.96 -26.45 -28.92
C VAL A 433 -4.46 -27.79 -29.53
N GLY A 434 -4.12 -28.94 -28.92
CA GLY A 434 -4.59 -30.27 -29.33
C GLY A 434 -5.92 -30.75 -28.72
N GLU A 435 -6.46 -30.12 -27.66
CA GLU A 435 -7.70 -30.59 -26.99
C GLU A 435 -8.98 -29.96 -27.58
N VAL A 436 -8.86 -28.85 -28.29
CA VAL A 436 -10.02 -28.16 -28.91
C VAL A 436 -10.51 -28.90 -30.18
N ALA A 437 -9.75 -29.88 -30.67
CA ALA A 437 -10.10 -30.67 -31.85
C ALA A 437 -11.13 -31.79 -31.58
N ASP A 438 -11.43 -32.11 -30.32
CA ASP A 438 -12.26 -33.28 -29.94
C ASP A 438 -13.68 -32.93 -29.47
N LEU A 439 -14.07 -31.64 -29.55
CA LEU A 439 -15.42 -31.16 -29.21
C LEU A 439 -16.25 -30.75 -30.45
N GLY A 440 -15.79 -31.11 -31.65
CA GLY A 440 -16.49 -30.89 -32.92
C GLY A 440 -16.63 -32.19 -33.71
N GLY A 441 -17.40 -33.14 -33.17
CA GLY A 441 -17.88 -34.34 -33.85
C GLY A 441 -19.38 -34.27 -34.10
#